data_AF-A0A6A5WL48-F1
#
_entry.id   AF-A0A6A5WL48-F1
#
_cell.length_a   1.000
_cell.length_b   1.000
_cell.length_c   1.000
_cell.angle_alpha   90.00
_cell.angle_beta   90.00
_cell.angle_gamma   90.00
#
_symmetry.space_group_name_H-M   'P 1'
#
loop_
_entity.id
_entity.type
_entity.pdbx_description
1 polymer ?
#
loop_
_entity_poly.entity_id
_entity_poly.type
_entity_poly.pdbx_seq_one_letter_code
_entity_poly.pdbx_strand_id
1 'polypeptide(L)'
;MVSLNSPSYSRGLKVSIPLLKTCRQIYSEGIKFLYSSNHFKISSRARGKFLLPYLPQLVLPQRLRHIRHLHISWDLISCFASTGRAIPDIYLVGAWESLSLMKGLRVLKVEWKLEHIQPGFLNLWHHRKGWVFEHIKTITAPAMFELILPFSFCPLDIYVGDSNCVVRATFGPENRH
;
A
#
# COMPACT_ATOMS: atom_id res chain seq x y z
N MET A 1 44.50 10.89 37.37
CA MET A 1 45.07 10.00 36.33
C MET A 1 44.50 8.61 36.58
N VAL A 2 43.36 8.27 35.97
CA VAL A 2 42.69 6.96 36.18
C VAL A 2 42.96 6.10 34.96
N SER A 3 43.78 5.06 35.15
CA SER A 3 44.06 4.06 34.12
C SER A 3 42.81 3.25 33.79
N LEU A 4 42.22 3.50 32.62
CA LEU A 4 41.25 2.62 31.98
C LEU A 4 42.00 1.48 31.28
N ASN A 5 42.40 0.45 32.02
CA ASN A 5 42.87 -0.81 31.43
C ASN A 5 42.21 -1.99 32.15
N SER A 6 40.92 -2.18 31.88
CA SER A 6 40.16 -3.37 32.27
C SER A 6 40.05 -4.31 31.06
N PRO A 7 40.70 -5.50 31.06
CA PRO A 7 40.77 -6.41 29.92
C PRO A 7 39.43 -7.09 29.55
N SER A 8 38.37 -6.86 30.35
CA SER A 8 37.03 -7.41 30.16
C SER A 8 36.19 -6.63 29.13
N TYR A 9 36.38 -5.31 29.00
CA TYR A 9 35.62 -4.48 28.04
C TYR A 9 36.07 -4.73 26.59
N SER A 10 37.36 -5.04 26.40
CA SER A 10 37.96 -5.24 25.06
C SER A 10 37.59 -6.59 24.42
N ARG A 11 37.28 -7.63 25.20
CA ARG A 11 36.81 -8.93 24.67
C ARG A 11 35.36 -8.88 24.19
N GLY A 12 34.49 -8.16 24.91
CA GLY A 12 33.10 -7.95 24.50
C GLY A 12 32.97 -7.18 23.18
N LEU A 13 33.81 -6.15 22.97
CA LEU A 13 33.88 -5.43 21.70
C LEU A 13 34.42 -6.28 20.53
N LYS A 14 35.33 -7.23 20.81
CA LYS A 14 35.92 -8.09 19.77
C LYS A 14 34.93 -9.11 19.19
N VAL A 15 33.93 -9.55 19.95
CA VAL A 15 32.86 -10.45 19.46
C VAL A 15 31.71 -9.66 18.83
N SER A 16 31.41 -8.45 19.34
CA SER A 16 30.31 -7.64 18.84
C SER A 16 30.56 -7.08 17.44
N ILE A 17 31.79 -6.68 17.09
CA ILE A 17 32.08 -6.12 15.75
C ILE A 17 31.92 -7.15 14.63
N PRO A 18 32.51 -8.36 14.69
CA PRO A 18 32.29 -9.40 13.68
C PRO A 18 30.81 -9.78 13.57
N LEU A 19 30.10 -9.92 14.69
CA LEU A 19 28.67 -10.22 14.68
C LEU A 19 27.87 -9.12 13.97
N LEU A 20 28.13 -7.84 14.27
CA LEU A 20 27.46 -6.72 13.60
C LEU A 20 27.78 -6.67 12.09
N LYS A 21 29.01 -7.00 11.69
CA LYS A 21 29.38 -7.11 10.27
C LYS A 21 28.61 -8.23 9.58
N THR A 22 28.55 -9.41 10.20
CA THR A 22 27.78 -10.55 9.67
C THR A 22 26.29 -10.24 9.61
N CYS A 23 25.70 -9.64 10.65
CA CYS A 23 24.31 -9.20 10.65
C CYS A 23 24.04 -8.19 9.53
N ARG A 24 24.92 -7.21 9.33
CA ARG A 24 24.81 -6.23 8.26
C ARG A 24 24.90 -6.89 6.88
N GLN A 25 25.82 -7.85 6.71
CA GLN A 25 26.00 -8.59 5.47
C GLN A 25 24.76 -9.42 5.13
N ILE A 26 24.31 -10.28 6.06
CA ILE A 26 23.09 -11.08 5.90
C ILE A 26 21.89 -10.19 5.60
N TYR A 27 21.75 -9.07 6.32
CA TYR A 27 20.69 -8.12 6.05
C TYR A 27 20.78 -7.54 4.64
N SER A 28 21.96 -7.11 4.20
CA SER A 28 22.14 -6.52 2.87
C SER A 28 21.89 -7.51 1.72
N GLU A 29 22.22 -8.78 1.92
CA GLU A 29 21.98 -9.85 0.96
C GLU A 29 20.49 -10.27 0.96
N GLY A 30 19.89 -10.40 2.15
CA GLY A 30 18.52 -10.87 2.34
C GLY A 30 17.43 -9.83 2.07
N ILE A 31 17.70 -8.53 2.26
CA ILE A 31 16.68 -7.48 2.19
C ILE A 31 16.04 -7.40 0.80
N LYS A 32 16.80 -7.68 -0.27
CA LYS A 32 16.28 -7.76 -1.63
C LYS A 32 15.20 -8.84 -1.73
N PHE A 33 15.49 -10.04 -1.25
CA PHE A 33 14.57 -11.18 -1.27
C PHE A 33 13.35 -10.95 -0.39
N LEU A 34 13.52 -10.29 0.76
CA LEU A 34 12.43 -9.92 1.66
C LEU A 34 11.40 -9.05 0.94
N TYR A 35 11.81 -8.06 0.15
CA TYR A 35 10.86 -7.20 -0.56
C TYR A 35 10.40 -7.78 -1.90
N SER A 36 11.22 -8.59 -2.58
CA SER A 36 10.85 -9.12 -3.91
C SER A 36 9.95 -10.35 -3.87
N SER A 37 10.08 -11.19 -2.84
CA SER A 37 9.45 -12.51 -2.82
C SER A 37 8.17 -12.54 -1.99
N ASN A 38 7.93 -11.50 -1.18
CA ASN A 38 6.78 -11.44 -0.29
C ASN A 38 5.59 -10.72 -0.92
N HIS A 39 4.40 -11.15 -0.50
CA HIS A 39 3.14 -10.52 -0.82
C HIS A 39 2.75 -9.56 0.30
N PHE A 40 2.89 -8.26 0.04
CA PHE A 40 2.53 -7.26 1.04
C PHE A 40 1.03 -7.04 1.04
N LYS A 41 0.42 -7.03 2.24
CA LYS A 41 -0.98 -6.68 2.42
C LYS A 41 -1.08 -5.46 3.31
N ILE A 42 -1.71 -4.39 2.81
CA ILE A 42 -1.96 -3.16 3.58
C ILE A 42 -3.46 -2.98 3.70
N SER A 43 -3.98 -3.02 4.92
CA SER A 43 -5.38 -2.77 5.21
C SER A 43 -5.56 -1.47 5.98
N SER A 44 -6.40 -0.58 5.47
CA SER A 44 -6.87 0.60 6.22
C SER A 44 -8.27 0.32 6.75
N ARG A 45 -8.37 -0.02 8.04
CA ARG A 45 -9.66 -0.24 8.75
C ARG A 45 -10.08 0.96 9.59
N ALA A 46 -9.15 1.86 9.91
CA ALA A 46 -9.42 2.99 10.79
C ALA A 46 -9.69 4.24 9.94
N ARG A 47 -10.85 4.87 10.18
CA ARG A 47 -11.24 6.15 9.56
C ARG A 47 -10.07 7.14 9.58
N GLY A 48 -9.67 7.61 8.39
CA GLY A 48 -8.63 8.63 8.22
C GLY A 48 -7.17 8.16 8.36
N LYS A 49 -6.87 6.86 8.50
CA LYS A 49 -5.48 6.37 8.60
C LYS A 49 -5.01 5.68 7.33
N PHE A 50 -4.69 6.46 6.30
CA PHE A 50 -4.07 5.94 5.09
C PHE A 50 -2.55 5.87 5.27
N LEU A 51 -1.99 4.65 5.34
CA LEU A 51 -0.54 4.45 5.41
C LEU A 51 0.15 4.59 4.04
N LEU A 52 -0.59 4.35 2.95
CA LEU A 52 -0.03 4.35 1.60
C LEU A 52 0.63 5.67 1.17
N PRO A 53 0.04 6.85 1.42
CA PRO A 53 0.65 8.14 1.10
C PRO A 53 2.04 8.35 1.72
N TYR A 54 2.29 7.70 2.85
CA TYR A 54 3.53 7.82 3.60
C TYR A 54 4.51 6.67 3.30
N LEU A 55 4.10 5.67 2.52
CA LEU A 55 4.93 4.51 2.21
C LEU A 55 6.28 4.91 1.58
N PRO A 56 6.36 5.92 0.67
CA PRO A 56 7.63 6.43 0.15
C PRO A 56 8.59 7.00 1.19
N GLN A 57 8.05 7.49 2.32
CA GLN A 57 8.82 8.08 3.42
C GLN A 57 9.25 7.02 4.44
N LEU A 58 8.42 5.99 4.65
CA LEU A 58 8.66 4.92 5.62
C LEU A 58 9.63 3.85 5.11
N VAL A 59 9.70 3.66 3.79
CA VAL A 59 10.51 2.62 3.16
C VAL A 59 11.52 3.26 2.22
N LEU A 60 12.80 2.90 2.36
CA LEU A 60 13.84 3.44 1.50
C LEU A 60 13.52 3.21 0.01
N PRO A 61 13.79 4.18 -0.89
CA PRO A 61 13.46 4.07 -2.32
C PRO A 61 13.96 2.78 -2.99
N GLN A 62 15.17 2.34 -2.60
CA GLN A 62 15.74 1.08 -3.09
C GLN A 62 14.87 -0.12 -2.72
N ARG A 63 14.29 -0.15 -1.52
CA ARG A 63 13.45 -1.26 -1.03
C ARG A 63 12.05 -1.24 -1.69
N LEU A 64 11.48 -0.05 -1.87
CA LEU A 64 10.20 0.11 -2.59
C LEU A 64 10.27 -0.44 -4.01
N ARG A 65 11.38 -0.24 -4.71
CA ARG A 65 11.61 -0.79 -6.06
C ARG A 65 11.69 -2.32 -6.10
N HIS A 66 11.91 -2.97 -4.96
CA HIS A 66 11.91 -4.42 -4.89
C HIS A 66 10.52 -5.01 -4.65
N ILE A 67 9.55 -4.24 -4.17
CA ILE A 67 8.18 -4.72 -3.95
C ILE A 67 7.56 -5.13 -5.29
N ARG A 68 7.21 -6.42 -5.42
CA ARG A 68 6.59 -6.99 -6.62
C ARG A 68 5.10 -7.23 -6.48
N HIS A 69 4.64 -7.63 -5.28
CA HIS A 69 3.26 -8.04 -5.02
C HIS A 69 2.67 -7.20 -3.89
N LEU A 70 1.64 -6.43 -4.20
CA LEU A 70 0.95 -5.59 -3.22
C LEU A 70 -0.56 -5.79 -3.30
N HIS A 71 -1.17 -6.08 -2.16
CA HIS A 71 -2.60 -6.15 -1.96
C HIS A 71 -3.01 -5.06 -0.97
N ILE A 72 -3.92 -4.20 -1.40
CA ILE A 72 -4.46 -3.12 -0.60
C ILE A 72 -5.93 -3.41 -0.33
N SER A 73 -6.34 -3.25 0.92
CA SER A 73 -7.74 -3.33 1.31
C SER A 73 -8.13 -2.00 1.98
N TRP A 74 -8.98 -1.23 1.33
CA TRP A 74 -9.49 0.04 1.87
C TRP A 74 -10.97 -0.06 2.17
N ASP A 75 -11.38 0.61 3.24
CA ASP A 75 -12.78 0.93 3.45
C ASP A 75 -13.17 2.15 2.60
N LEU A 76 -14.11 1.95 1.68
CA LEU A 76 -14.59 2.95 0.73
C LEU A 76 -15.26 4.12 1.45
N ILE A 77 -15.91 3.88 2.58
CA ILE A 77 -16.49 4.93 3.42
C ILE A 77 -15.37 5.82 3.93
N SER A 78 -14.31 5.24 4.48
CA SER A 78 -13.15 6.01 4.94
C SER A 78 -12.49 6.85 3.83
N CYS A 79 -12.63 6.46 2.56
CA CYS A 79 -12.19 7.26 1.40
C CYS A 79 -13.12 8.44 1.08
N PHE A 80 -14.41 8.37 1.41
CA PHE A 80 -15.43 9.36 1.00
C PHE A 80 -16.15 10.09 2.15
N ALA A 81 -16.06 9.59 3.39
CA ALA A 81 -16.89 9.99 4.53
C ALA A 81 -16.30 11.12 5.37
N SER A 82 -15.46 11.99 4.80
CA SER A 82 -15.26 13.30 5.42
C SER A 82 -16.48 14.17 5.16
N THR A 83 -17.49 13.96 5.97
CA THR A 83 -18.55 14.94 6.21
C THR A 83 -17.90 16.24 6.68
N GLY A 84 -17.80 17.23 5.79
CA GLY A 84 -17.55 18.65 6.14
C GLY A 84 -16.13 19.21 6.01
N ARG A 85 -15.09 18.43 5.69
CA ARG A 85 -13.75 18.96 5.38
C ARG A 85 -13.19 18.28 4.14
N ALA A 86 -12.68 19.05 3.18
CA ALA A 86 -12.12 18.63 1.89
C ALA A 86 -10.84 17.76 1.96
N ILE A 87 -10.59 17.08 3.08
CA ILE A 87 -9.27 16.55 3.46
C ILE A 87 -9.01 15.09 2.99
N PRO A 88 -9.96 14.14 2.83
CA PRO A 88 -9.59 12.75 2.51
C PRO A 88 -9.18 12.55 1.05
N ASP A 89 -9.51 13.49 0.17
CA ASP A 89 -9.08 13.43 -1.22
C ASP A 89 -7.55 13.44 -1.32
N ILE A 90 -6.84 14.17 -0.45
CA ILE A 90 -5.37 14.22 -0.46
C ILE A 90 -4.72 12.88 -0.08
N TYR A 91 -5.37 12.09 0.78
CA TYR A 91 -4.83 10.79 1.20
C TYR A 91 -5.08 9.72 0.15
N LEU A 92 -6.22 9.74 -0.53
CA LEU A 92 -6.46 8.81 -1.63
C LEU A 92 -5.55 9.14 -2.81
N VAL A 93 -5.39 10.43 -3.15
CA VAL A 93 -4.45 10.89 -4.19
C VAL A 93 -3.02 10.53 -3.83
N GLY A 94 -2.57 10.89 -2.64
CA GLY A 94 -1.22 10.58 -2.19
C GLY A 94 -0.94 9.07 -2.17
N ALA A 95 -1.96 8.24 -1.94
CA ALA A 95 -1.84 6.80 -2.03
C ALA A 95 -1.63 6.34 -3.48
N TRP A 96 -2.40 6.86 -4.43
CA TRP A 96 -2.22 6.58 -5.85
C TRP A 96 -0.88 7.09 -6.38
N GLU A 97 -0.46 8.29 -5.99
CA GLU A 97 0.85 8.85 -6.30
C GLU A 97 1.98 7.97 -5.76
N SER A 98 1.84 7.51 -4.51
CA SER A 98 2.83 6.59 -3.92
C SER A 98 2.93 5.29 -4.70
N LEU A 99 1.81 4.77 -5.21
CA LEU A 99 1.79 3.56 -6.05
C LEU A 99 2.40 3.82 -7.44
N SER A 100 2.17 4.99 -8.03
CA SER A 100 2.73 5.32 -9.35
C SER A 100 4.27 5.44 -9.32
N LEU A 101 4.85 5.75 -8.15
CA LEU A 101 6.29 5.75 -7.90
C LEU A 101 6.90 4.34 -7.78
N MET A 102 6.09 3.31 -7.51
CA MET A 102 6.56 1.93 -7.32
C MET A 102 6.82 1.23 -8.66
N LYS A 103 7.86 1.66 -9.39
CA LYS A 103 8.22 1.11 -10.71
C LYS A 103 8.59 -0.38 -10.71
N GLY A 104 8.85 -0.97 -9.53
CA GLY A 104 9.13 -2.39 -9.38
C GLY A 104 7.88 -3.29 -9.32
N LEU A 105 6.71 -2.69 -9.12
CA LEU A 105 5.48 -3.43 -8.87
C LEU A 105 5.08 -4.28 -10.08
N ARG A 106 4.67 -5.52 -9.85
CA ARG A 106 4.26 -6.47 -10.89
C ARG A 106 2.81 -6.87 -10.75
N VAL A 107 2.37 -7.09 -9.52
CA VAL A 107 1.00 -7.43 -9.18
C VAL A 107 0.47 -6.41 -8.17
N LEU A 108 -0.60 -5.72 -8.56
CA LEU A 108 -1.35 -4.83 -7.70
C LEU A 108 -2.78 -5.32 -7.58
N LYS A 109 -3.25 -5.51 -6.35
CA LYS A 109 -4.65 -5.79 -6.07
C LYS A 109 -5.18 -4.73 -5.12
N VAL A 110 -6.22 -4.00 -5.51
CA VAL A 110 -6.88 -3.01 -4.67
C VAL A 110 -8.30 -3.48 -4.44
N GLU A 111 -8.64 -3.76 -3.18
CA GLU A 111 -9.96 -4.20 -2.76
C GLU A 111 -10.62 -3.10 -1.95
N TRP A 112 -11.70 -2.54 -2.48
CA TRP A 112 -12.56 -1.62 -1.74
C TRP A 112 -13.64 -2.40 -1.04
N LYS A 113 -13.69 -2.23 0.27
CA LYS A 113 -14.68 -2.81 1.18
C LYS A 113 -15.67 -1.75 1.57
N LEU A 114 -16.86 -2.21 1.88
CA LEU A 114 -17.90 -1.37 2.44
C LEU A 114 -18.48 -2.10 3.65
N GLU A 115 -18.09 -1.67 4.84
CA GLU A 115 -18.60 -2.28 6.06
C GLU A 115 -20.00 -1.73 6.42
N HIS A 116 -20.29 -0.46 6.07
CA HIS A 116 -21.56 0.22 6.38
C HIS A 116 -22.01 1.20 5.27
N ILE A 117 -23.17 0.97 4.63
CA ILE A 117 -23.72 1.95 3.67
C ILE A 117 -24.27 3.16 4.44
N GLN A 118 -23.67 4.34 4.26
CA GLN A 118 -24.25 5.58 4.77
C GLN A 118 -25.23 6.22 3.77
N PRO A 119 -26.32 6.87 4.23
CA PRO A 119 -27.20 7.64 3.37
C PRO A 119 -26.42 8.69 2.57
N GLY A 120 -26.68 8.80 1.26
CA GLY A 120 -26.00 9.75 0.38
C GLY A 120 -24.64 9.28 -0.15
N PHE A 121 -24.12 8.13 0.28
CA PHE A 121 -22.87 7.56 -0.25
C PHE A 121 -22.90 7.40 -1.78
N LEU A 122 -24.00 6.87 -2.34
CA LEU A 122 -24.14 6.67 -3.78
C LEU A 122 -23.98 7.99 -4.55
N ASN A 123 -24.58 9.08 -4.07
CA ASN A 123 -24.47 10.39 -4.69
C ASN A 123 -23.02 10.88 -4.68
N LEU A 124 -22.32 10.74 -3.55
CA LEU A 124 -20.89 11.08 -3.43
C LEU A 124 -20.04 10.23 -4.37
N TRP A 125 -20.30 8.93 -4.46
CA TRP A 125 -19.64 8.01 -5.38
C TRP A 125 -19.85 8.45 -6.83
N HIS A 126 -21.09 8.73 -7.24
CA HIS A 126 -21.40 9.19 -8.60
C HIS A 126 -20.66 10.48 -8.98
N HIS A 127 -20.51 11.41 -8.04
CA HIS A 127 -19.79 12.67 -8.28
C HIS A 127 -18.26 12.49 -8.31
N ARG A 128 -17.71 11.61 -7.47
CA ARG A 128 -16.25 11.51 -7.28
C ARG A 128 -15.59 10.39 -8.06
N LYS A 129 -16.35 9.39 -8.54
CA LYS A 129 -15.79 8.21 -9.21
C LYS A 129 -14.84 8.57 -10.34
N GLY A 130 -15.23 9.50 -11.22
CA GLY A 130 -14.44 9.87 -12.39
C GLY A 130 -13.04 10.35 -12.01
N TRP A 131 -12.97 11.22 -11.02
CA TRP A 131 -11.71 11.75 -10.50
C TRP A 131 -10.82 10.66 -9.86
N VAL A 132 -11.40 9.67 -9.17
CA VAL A 132 -10.63 8.54 -8.64
C VAL A 132 -10.02 7.70 -9.75
N PHE A 133 -10.79 7.43 -10.82
CA PHE A 133 -10.32 6.63 -11.95
C PHE A 133 -9.23 7.34 -12.76
N GLU A 134 -9.22 8.67 -12.84
CA GLU A 134 -8.12 9.40 -13.49
C GLU A 134 -6.75 9.12 -12.84
N HIS A 135 -6.70 9.02 -11.51
CA HIS A 135 -5.44 8.74 -10.80
C HIS A 135 -4.96 7.29 -11.01
N ILE A 136 -5.89 6.36 -11.21
CA ILE A 136 -5.59 4.96 -11.52
C ILE A 136 -4.84 4.84 -12.85
N LYS A 137 -5.14 5.69 -13.84
CA LYS A 137 -4.45 5.71 -15.14
C LYS A 137 -2.95 5.98 -15.02
N THR A 138 -2.53 6.68 -13.96
CA THR A 138 -1.11 6.98 -13.72
C THR A 138 -0.29 5.74 -13.32
N ILE A 139 -0.96 4.64 -12.96
CA ILE A 139 -0.33 3.40 -12.50
C ILE A 139 -0.15 2.46 -13.68
N THR A 140 1.04 2.51 -14.26
CA THR A 140 1.40 1.73 -15.46
C THR A 140 2.44 0.65 -15.20
N ALA A 141 3.08 0.66 -14.02
CA ALA A 141 4.12 -0.31 -13.66
C ALA A 141 3.67 -1.78 -13.53
N PRO A 142 2.53 -2.11 -12.88
CA PRO A 142 2.13 -3.49 -12.68
C PRO A 142 1.71 -4.16 -14.00
N ALA A 143 2.16 -5.40 -14.19
CA ALA A 143 1.72 -6.25 -15.29
C ALA A 143 0.29 -6.76 -15.06
N MET A 144 -0.06 -7.02 -13.80
CA MET A 144 -1.42 -7.35 -13.39
C MET A 144 -1.90 -6.35 -12.36
N PHE A 145 -2.96 -5.62 -12.67
CA PHE A 145 -3.63 -4.73 -11.73
C PHE A 145 -5.11 -5.12 -11.67
N GLU A 146 -5.58 -5.51 -10.49
CA GLU A 146 -7.00 -5.76 -10.23
C GLU A 146 -7.55 -4.71 -9.26
N LEU A 147 -8.63 -4.04 -9.67
CA LEU A 147 -9.43 -3.20 -8.78
C LEU A 147 -10.75 -3.92 -8.50
N ILE A 148 -10.98 -4.27 -7.24
CA ILE A 148 -12.21 -4.91 -6.78
C ILE A 148 -13.09 -3.85 -6.12
N LEU A 149 -14.25 -3.60 -6.72
CA LEU A 149 -15.28 -2.70 -6.22
C LEU A 149 -16.27 -3.45 -5.33
N PRO A 150 -16.84 -2.83 -4.29
CA PRO A 150 -17.73 -3.51 -3.34
C PRO A 150 -19.15 -3.76 -3.89
N PHE A 151 -19.45 -3.35 -5.11
CA PHE A 151 -20.81 -3.40 -5.67
C PHE A 151 -20.83 -4.06 -7.06
N SER A 152 -21.85 -4.88 -7.31
CA SER A 152 -22.13 -5.50 -8.62
C SER A 152 -22.69 -4.53 -9.66
N PHE A 153 -23.28 -3.41 -9.24
CA PHE A 153 -23.83 -2.38 -10.14
C PHE A 153 -22.80 -1.31 -10.55
N CYS A 154 -21.55 -1.41 -10.08
CA CYS A 154 -20.51 -0.52 -10.56
C CYS A 154 -20.24 -0.82 -12.05
N PRO A 155 -20.19 0.20 -12.92
CA PRO A 155 -19.79 0.00 -14.31
C PRO A 155 -18.41 -0.66 -14.34
N LEU A 156 -18.29 -1.77 -15.06
CA LEU A 156 -17.02 -2.48 -15.26
C LEU A 156 -16.31 -1.97 -16.52
N ASP A 157 -17.01 -1.24 -17.37
CA ASP A 157 -16.56 -0.62 -18.62
C ASP A 157 -15.86 0.73 -18.39
N ILE A 158 -15.08 0.84 -17.32
CA ILE A 158 -14.39 2.08 -16.99
C ILE A 158 -13.09 2.17 -17.77
N TYR A 159 -12.93 3.26 -18.53
CA TYR A 159 -11.69 3.55 -19.23
C TYR A 159 -10.57 3.90 -18.23
N VAL A 160 -9.62 2.98 -18.07
CA VAL A 160 -8.46 3.08 -17.16
C VAL A 160 -7.18 3.48 -17.89
N GLY A 161 -7.28 3.98 -19.12
CA GLY A 161 -6.13 4.44 -19.91
C GLY A 161 -5.12 3.33 -20.20
N ASP A 162 -3.83 3.66 -20.15
CA ASP A 162 -2.72 2.71 -20.37
C ASP A 162 -2.45 1.78 -19.17
N SER A 163 -3.27 1.86 -18.12
CA SER A 163 -3.16 0.98 -16.98
C SER A 163 -3.71 -0.41 -17.33
N ASN A 164 -2.98 -1.48 -16.98
CA ASN A 164 -3.46 -2.87 -17.08
C ASN A 164 -4.51 -3.21 -16.00
N CYS A 165 -5.32 -2.23 -15.59
CA CYS A 165 -6.29 -2.36 -14.52
C CYS A 165 -7.54 -3.10 -15.01
N VAL A 166 -7.82 -4.24 -14.40
CA VAL A 166 -9.06 -4.98 -14.57
C VAL A 166 -9.96 -4.66 -13.40
N VAL A 167 -11.08 -3.99 -13.68
CA VAL A 167 -12.11 -3.72 -12.69
C VAL A 167 -12.98 -4.97 -12.53
N ARG A 168 -13.14 -5.42 -11.29
CA ARG A 168 -14.04 -6.52 -10.91
C ARG A 168 -14.99 -6.01 -9.83
N ALA A 169 -16.22 -6.53 -9.82
CA ALA A 169 -17.10 -6.36 -8.68
C ALA A 169 -16.92 -7.54 -7.71
N THR A 170 -16.96 -7.30 -6.41
CA THR A 170 -17.33 -8.37 -5.49
C THR A 170 -18.79 -8.68 -5.74
N PHE A 171 -19.08 -9.90 -6.17
CA PHE A 171 -20.38 -10.49 -5.86
C PHE A 171 -20.50 -10.42 -4.34
N GLY A 172 -21.58 -9.82 -3.84
CA GLY A 172 -21.86 -9.81 -2.40
C GLY A 172 -21.87 -11.23 -1.84
N PRO A 173 -22.00 -11.40 -0.52
CA PRO A 173 -22.06 -12.72 0.08
C PRO A 173 -23.35 -13.44 -0.37
N GLU A 174 -23.34 -14.07 -1.53
CA GLU A 174 -24.10 -15.30 -1.73
C GLU A 174 -23.46 -16.34 -0.79
N ASN A 175 -24.28 -16.91 0.08
CA ASN A 175 -23.95 -17.96 1.06
C ASN A 175 -23.36 -17.48 2.39
N ARG A 176 -24.23 -16.90 3.23
CA ARG A 176 -24.36 -17.41 4.61
C ARG A 176 -25.82 -17.79 4.82
N HIS A 177 -26.05 -19.10 4.92
CA HIS A 177 -27.27 -19.71 5.42
C HIS A 177 -27.63 -19.19 6.81
#